data_AF-H1Q105-F1
#
_entry.id   AF-H1Q105-F1
#
_cell.length_a   1.000
_cell.length_b   1.000
_cell.length_c   1.000
_cell.angle_alpha   90.00
_cell.angle_beta   90.00
_cell.angle_gamma   90.00
#
_symmetry.space_group_name_H-M   'P 1'
#
loop_
_entity.id
_entity.type
_entity.pdbx_description
1 polymer ?
#
loop_
_entity_poly.entity_id
_entity_poly.type
_entity_poly.pdbx_seq_one_letter_code
_entity_poly.pdbx_strand_id
1 'polypeptide(L)'
;MSNKRKLKRTINYICSDLFAEALATSLYGDINNKESIEQVLSSILIIHNNYISRVSHVEPGMPPKKYFSDLITSFNKEVIETIDQINNIS
;
A
#
# COMPACT_ATOMS: atom_id res chain seq x y z
N MET A 1 3.98 21.11 7.50
CA MET A 1 2.99 20.53 6.55
C MET A 1 3.61 19.92 5.29
N SER A 2 4.73 20.43 4.75
CA SER A 2 5.30 19.93 3.48
C SER A 2 5.66 18.43 3.50
N ASN A 3 6.18 17.92 4.61
CA ASN A 3 6.61 16.52 4.70
C ASN A 3 5.43 15.53 4.73
N LYS A 4 4.33 15.86 5.43
CA LYS A 4 3.10 15.04 5.43
C LYS A 4 2.46 14.97 4.05
N ARG A 5 2.40 16.10 3.33
CA ARG A 5 1.88 16.16 1.96
C ARG A 5 2.74 15.32 1.01
N LYS A 6 4.07 15.42 1.13
CA LYS A 6 5.01 14.62 0.35
C LYS A 6 4.81 13.12 0.63
N LEU A 7 4.71 12.72 1.90
CA LEU A 7 4.50 11.34 2.29
C LEU A 7 3.17 10.77 1.76
N LYS A 8 2.06 11.51 1.88
CA LYS A 8 0.78 11.11 1.28
C LYS A 8 0.88 10.92 -0.23
N ARG A 9 1.59 11.83 -0.92
CA ARG A 9 1.80 11.74 -2.37
C ARG A 9 2.61 10.49 -2.73
N THR A 10 3.65 10.18 -1.97
CA THR A 10 4.44 8.95 -2.14
C THR A 10 3.58 7.70 -1.95
N ILE A 11 2.77 7.64 -0.88
CA ILE A 11 1.84 6.52 -0.63
C ILE A 11 0.86 6.38 -1.80
N ASN A 12 0.25 7.49 -2.25
CA ASN A 12 -0.67 7.47 -3.38
C ASN A 12 -0.03 6.89 -4.64
N TYR A 13 1.20 7.31 -4.97
CA TYR A 13 1.89 6.81 -6.17
C TYR A 13 2.20 5.33 -6.08
N ILE A 14 2.79 4.89 -4.96
CA ILE A 14 3.14 3.47 -4.77
C ILE A 14 1.87 2.59 -4.84
N CYS A 15 0.81 2.95 -4.12
CA CYS A 15 -0.43 2.17 -4.17
C CYS A 15 -1.11 2.22 -5.55
N SER A 16 -1.00 3.33 -6.30
CA SER A 16 -1.57 3.42 -7.65
C SER A 16 -0.83 2.51 -8.63
N ASP A 17 0.51 2.47 -8.54
CA ASP A 17 1.34 1.61 -9.38
C ASP A 17 1.07 0.12 -9.07
N LEU A 18 1.06 -0.27 -7.80
CA LEU A 18 0.70 -1.63 -7.37
C LEU A 18 -0.70 -2.04 -7.85
N PHE A 19 -1.67 -1.13 -7.75
CA PHE A 19 -3.04 -1.42 -8.16
C PHE A 19 -3.13 -1.60 -9.68
N ALA A 20 -2.42 -0.78 -10.46
CA ALA A 20 -2.37 -0.92 -11.91
C ALA A 20 -1.73 -2.25 -12.32
N GLU A 21 -0.66 -2.67 -11.65
CA GLU A 21 0.01 -3.95 -11.91
C GLU A 21 -0.87 -5.15 -11.56
N ALA A 22 -1.49 -5.15 -10.37
CA ALA A 22 -2.43 -6.19 -9.97
C ALA A 22 -3.66 -6.25 -10.90
N LEU A 23 -4.18 -5.09 -11.35
CA LEU A 23 -5.27 -5.04 -12.33
C LEU A 23 -4.85 -5.61 -13.69
N ALA A 24 -3.65 -5.26 -14.17
CA ALA A 24 -3.13 -5.82 -15.42
C ALA A 24 -3.02 -7.35 -15.32
N THR A 25 -2.53 -7.86 -14.19
CA THR A 25 -2.46 -9.29 -13.89
C THR A 25 -3.85 -9.93 -13.90
N SER A 26 -4.88 -9.25 -13.36
CA SER A 26 -6.25 -9.78 -13.36
C SER A 26 -6.88 -9.82 -14.76
N LEU A 27 -6.52 -8.88 -15.63
CA LEU A 27 -7.08 -8.76 -16.98
C LEU A 27 -6.37 -9.65 -18.00
N TYR A 28 -5.07 -9.87 -17.83
CA TYR A 28 -4.22 -10.53 -18.82
C TYR A 28 -3.57 -11.83 -18.32
N GLY A 29 -3.66 -12.14 -17.03
CA GLY A 29 -3.14 -13.38 -16.43
C GLY A 29 -4.09 -14.57 -16.51
N ASP A 30 -3.74 -15.67 -15.83
CA ASP A 30 -4.57 -16.88 -15.81
C ASP A 30 -5.88 -16.67 -15.04
N ILE A 31 -7.00 -17.10 -15.63
CA ILE A 31 -8.36 -17.01 -15.09
C ILE A 31 -8.47 -17.75 -13.75
N ASN A 32 -7.67 -18.80 -13.53
CA ASN A 32 -7.68 -19.59 -12.30
C ASN A 32 -7.26 -18.77 -11.06
N ASN A 33 -6.57 -17.65 -11.24
CA ASN A 33 -6.02 -16.83 -10.16
C ASN A 33 -6.88 -15.59 -9.83
N LYS A 34 -8.02 -15.42 -10.50
CA LYS A 34 -8.82 -14.19 -10.42
C LYS A 34 -9.24 -13.81 -9.00
N GLU A 35 -9.69 -14.78 -8.21
CA GLU A 35 -10.11 -14.53 -6.81
C GLU A 35 -8.94 -14.07 -5.95
N SER A 36 -7.76 -14.68 -6.09
CA SER A 36 -6.54 -14.29 -5.38
C SER A 36 -6.10 -12.87 -5.75
N ILE A 37 -6.23 -12.48 -7.02
CA ILE A 37 -5.87 -11.13 -7.48
C ILE A 37 -6.88 -10.09 -6.97
N GLU A 38 -8.18 -10.42 -6.93
CA GLU A 38 -9.20 -9.53 -6.35
C GLU A 38 -8.97 -9.27 -4.85
N GLN A 39 -8.46 -10.27 -4.12
CA GLN A 39 -8.04 -10.10 -2.72
C GLN A 39 -6.82 -9.18 -2.59
N VAL A 40 -5.84 -9.30 -3.48
CA VAL A 40 -4.67 -8.40 -3.53
C VAL A 40 -5.10 -6.97 -3.84
N LEU A 41 -5.97 -6.76 -4.83
CA LEU A 41 -6.53 -5.45 -5.18
C LEU A 41 -7.26 -4.80 -3.99
N SER A 42 -8.08 -5.58 -3.29
CA SER A 42 -8.78 -5.13 -2.08
C SER A 42 -7.80 -4.76 -0.97
N SER A 43 -6.74 -5.56 -0.79
CA SER A 43 -5.69 -5.31 0.21
C SER A 43 -4.94 -4.01 -0.08
N ILE A 44 -4.59 -3.72 -1.34
CA ILE A 44 -3.95 -2.45 -1.75
C ILE A 44 -4.82 -1.25 -1.36
N LEU A 45 -6.14 -1.31 -1.56
CA LEU A 45 -7.06 -0.24 -1.16
C LEU A 45 -7.13 -0.04 0.36
N ILE A 46 -7.09 -1.14 1.13
CA ILE A 46 -7.07 -1.09 2.60
C ILE A 46 -5.77 -0.47 3.09
N ILE A 47 -4.62 -0.91 2.57
CA ILE A 47 -3.29 -0.36 2.87
C ILE A 47 -3.30 1.15 2.60
N HIS A 48 -3.70 1.54 1.39
CA HIS A 48 -3.77 2.94 0.98
C HIS A 48 -4.57 3.80 1.96
N ASN A 49 -5.82 3.41 2.24
CA ASN A 49 -6.71 4.15 3.12
C ASN A 49 -6.16 4.24 4.55
N ASN A 50 -5.61 3.15 5.07
CA ASN A 50 -5.01 3.09 6.40
C ASN A 50 -3.84 4.09 6.52
N TYR A 51 -2.86 4.01 5.61
CA TYR A 51 -1.66 4.83 5.69
C TYR A 51 -1.93 6.32 5.40
N ILE A 52 -2.85 6.65 4.49
CA ILE A 52 -3.29 8.04 4.28
C ILE A 52 -3.94 8.62 5.55
N SER A 53 -4.75 7.82 6.23
CA SER A 53 -5.40 8.21 7.49
C SER A 53 -4.38 8.40 8.61
N ARG A 54 -3.45 7.46 8.79
CA ARG A 54 -2.36 7.54 9.79
C ARG A 54 -1.44 8.75 9.59
N VAL A 55 -1.15 9.13 8.34
CA VAL A 55 -0.39 10.37 8.09
C VAL A 55 -1.16 11.63 8.51
N SER A 56 -2.49 11.59 8.43
CA SER A 56 -3.39 12.68 8.85
C SER A 56 -3.51 12.75 10.38
N HIS A 57 -3.62 11.59 11.02
CA HIS A 57 -3.91 11.45 12.44
C HIS A 57 -2.73 10.77 13.17
N VAL A 58 -1.84 11.60 13.71
CA VAL A 58 -0.70 11.13 14.50
C VAL A 58 -1.20 10.65 15.85
N GLU A 59 -0.74 9.47 16.26
CA GLU A 59 -1.18 8.85 17.51
C GLU A 59 -0.66 9.63 18.73
N PRO A 60 -1.55 9.98 19.69
CA PRO A 60 -1.15 10.69 20.89
C PRO A 60 -0.27 9.79 21.77
N GLY A 61 0.74 10.38 22.42
CA GLY A 61 1.64 9.66 23.34
C GLY A 61 2.93 9.13 22.70
N MET A 62 3.11 9.22 21.38
CA MET A 62 4.36 8.87 20.70
C MET A 62 5.10 10.10 20.15
N PRO A 63 6.44 10.19 20.27
CA PRO A 63 7.20 11.24 19.60
C PRO A 63 6.99 11.23 18.09
N PRO A 64 6.67 12.37 17.43
CA PRO A 64 6.32 12.40 16.01
C PRO A 64 7.37 11.77 15.08
N LYS A 65 8.66 11.95 15.37
CA LYS A 65 9.75 11.36 14.57
C LYS A 65 9.72 9.83 14.61
N LYS A 66 9.50 9.26 15.80
CA LYS A 66 9.38 7.80 15.98
C LYS A 66 8.15 7.27 15.25
N TYR A 67 6.99 7.92 15.46
CA TYR A 67 5.75 7.56 14.79
C TYR A 67 5.88 7.48 13.27
N PHE A 68 6.45 8.51 12.63
CA PHE A 68 6.60 8.52 11.18
C PHE A 68 7.65 7.53 10.68
N SER A 69 8.71 7.27 11.46
CA SER A 69 9.69 6.23 11.12
C SER A 69 9.05 4.85 11.13
N ASP A 70 8.27 4.54 12.17
CA ASP A 70 7.57 3.28 12.31
C ASP A 70 6.51 3.13 11.20
N LEU A 71 5.74 4.18 10.92
CA LEU A 71 4.76 4.22 9.83
C LEU A 71 5.38 3.90 8.47
N ILE A 72 6.51 4.53 8.13
CA ILE A 72 7.20 4.29 6.85
C ILE A 72 7.73 2.86 6.79
N THR A 73 8.28 2.35 7.90
CA THR A 73 8.82 0.99 7.97
C THR A 73 7.72 -0.05 7.78
N SER A 74 6.57 0.12 8.46
CA SER A 74 5.41 -0.76 8.30
C SER A 74 4.84 -0.69 6.89
N PHE A 75 4.69 0.51 6.33
CA PHE A 75 4.20 0.68 4.97
C PHE A 75 5.07 -0.04 3.95
N ASN A 76 6.39 0.14 4.03
CA ASN A 76 7.33 -0.52 3.12
C ASN A 76 7.26 -2.04 3.23
N LYS A 77 7.09 -2.58 4.44
CA LYS A 77 6.93 -4.01 4.65
C LYS A 77 5.68 -4.55 3.95
N GLU A 78 4.52 -3.91 4.16
CA GLU A 78 3.27 -4.34 3.52
C GLU A 78 3.31 -4.19 1.99
N VAL A 79 3.99 -3.16 1.48
CA VAL A 79 4.24 -2.98 0.04
C VAL A 79 5.07 -4.12 -0.53
N ILE A 80 6.17 -4.50 0.13
CA ILE A 80 7.02 -5.62 -0.31
C ILE A 80 6.22 -6.92 -0.32
N GLU A 81 5.48 -7.20 0.75
CA GLU A 81 4.62 -8.39 0.84
C GLU A 81 3.56 -8.41 -0.28
N THR A 82 2.99 -7.26 -0.63
CA THR A 82 2.02 -7.15 -1.73
C THR A 82 2.68 -7.40 -3.08
N ILE A 83 3.89 -6.88 -3.32
CA ILE A 83 4.67 -7.15 -4.54
C ILE A 83 4.95 -8.64 -4.68
N ASP A 84 5.38 -9.29 -3.60
CA ASP A 84 5.64 -10.73 -3.60
C ASP A 84 4.37 -11.53 -3.91
N GLN A 85 3.21 -11.11 -3.38
CA GLN A 85 1.92 -11.73 -3.72
C GLN A 85 1.58 -11.59 -5.21
N ILE A 86 1.72 -10.38 -5.79
CA ILE A 86 1.46 -10.16 -7.21
C ILE A 86 2.38 -11.04 -8.07
N ASN A 87 3.68 -11.08 -7.76
CA ASN A 87 4.66 -11.86 -8.51
C ASN A 87 4.43 -13.37 -8.43
N ASN A 88 3.93 -13.87 -7.29
CA ASN A 88 3.63 -15.30 -7.14
C ASN A 88 2.36 -15.73 -7.89
N ILE A 89 1.50 -14.77 -8.25
CA ILE A 89 0.25 -15.02 -8.96
C ILE A 89 0.38 -14.79 -10.48
N SER A 90 1.30 -13.90 -10.88
CA SER A 90 1.61 -13.55 -12.27
C SER A 90 2.33 -14.70 -13.00
#